data_AF-A0A1G7ELW6-F1
#
_entry.id   AF-A0A1G7ELW6-F1
#
_cell.length_a   1.000
_cell.length_b   1.000
_cell.length_c   1.000
_cell.angle_alpha   90.00
_cell.angle_beta   90.00
_cell.angle_gamma   90.00
#
_symmetry.space_group_name_H-M   'P 1'
#
loop_
_entity.id
_entity.type
_entity.pdbx_description
1 polymer ?
#
loop_
_entity_poly.entity_id
_entity_poly.type
_entity_poly.pdbx_seq_one_letter_code
_entity_poly.pdbx_strand_id
1 'polypeptide(L)' 'MPFTFAHPLYAAPVQRLAPQYLSVTGLVLGSMAPDFEYFIMLEPYQLMGHTWKGLLLEAIPLCAL' A
#
# COMPACT_ATOMS: atom_id res chain seq x y z
N MET A 1 -4.58 10.74 8.64
CA MET A 1 -3.31 11.51 8.83
C MET A 1 -2.97 12.18 7.49
N PRO A 2 -2.20 13.29 7.39
CA PRO A 2 -1.86 13.84 6.09
C PRO A 2 -1.10 12.77 5.28
N PHE A 3 -1.72 12.31 4.19
CA PHE A 3 -1.20 11.27 3.34
C PHE A 3 -0.01 11.81 2.56
N THR A 4 1.17 11.69 3.16
CA THR A 4 2.42 12.04 2.50
C THR A 4 2.87 10.86 1.66
N PHE A 5 3.58 11.15 0.56
CA PHE A 5 4.34 10.16 -0.20
C PHE A 5 5.46 9.48 0.63
N ALA A 6 5.50 9.69 1.95
CA ALA A 6 6.40 8.98 2.86
C ALA A 6 6.17 7.46 2.81
N HIS A 7 4.92 7.00 2.67
CA HIS A 7 4.60 5.57 2.58
C HIS A 7 5.30 4.88 1.40
N PRO A 8 5.19 5.39 0.15
CA PRO A 8 5.88 4.81 -0.99
C PRO A 8 7.33 5.28 -1.19
N LEU A 9 7.84 6.24 -0.39
CA LEU A 9 9.16 6.87 -0.63
C LEU A 9 10.30 5.85 -0.75
N TYR A 10 10.19 4.75 -0.02
CA TYR A 10 11.20 3.69 0.01
C TYR A 10 10.95 2.55 -1.00
N ALA A 11 9.91 2.59 -1.83
CA ALA A 11 9.63 1.52 -2.78
C ALA A 11 10.81 1.25 -3.73
N ALA A 12 11.40 2.31 -4.31
CA ALA A 12 12.55 2.18 -5.20
C ALA A 12 13.83 1.66 -4.51
N PRO A 13 14.28 2.18 -3.36
CA PRO A 13 15.43 1.59 -2.67
C PRO A 13 15.18 0.17 -2.14
N VAL A 14 13.97 -0.13 -1.66
CA VAL A 14 13.62 -1.50 -1.18
C VAL A 14 13.62 -2.49 -2.33
N GLN A 15 13.12 -2.12 -3.52
CA GLN A 15 13.16 -2.99 -4.70
C GLN A 15 14.58 -3.46 -5.03
N ARG A 16 15.60 -2.62 -4.81
CA ARG A 16 17.01 -2.97 -5.08
C ARG A 16 17.54 -4.11 -4.21
N LEU A 17 16.89 -4.41 -3.08
CA LEU A 17 17.28 -5.53 -2.20
C LEU A 17 17.02 -6.89 -2.86
N ALA A 18 15.98 -6.98 -3.72
CA ALA A 18 15.57 -8.22 -4.37
C ALA A 18 14.85 -7.92 -5.69
N PRO A 19 15.55 -7.38 -6.70
CA PRO A 19 14.93 -6.79 -7.90
C PRO A 19 14.19 -7.80 -8.78
N GLN A 20 14.49 -9.09 -8.66
CA GLN A 20 13.80 -10.17 -9.37
C GLN A 20 12.46 -10.57 -8.73
N TYR A 21 12.25 -10.20 -7.46
CA TYR A 21 11.09 -10.59 -6.67
C TYR A 21 10.20 -9.42 -6.27
N LEU A 22 10.74 -8.20 -6.30
CA LEU A 22 10.06 -7.00 -5.85
C LEU A 22 9.72 -6.10 -7.04
N SER A 23 8.42 -5.82 -7.21
CA SER A 23 7.92 -4.81 -8.13
C SER A 23 7.87 -3.45 -7.43
N VAL A 24 8.39 -2.40 -8.06
CA VAL A 24 8.25 -1.03 -7.52
C VAL A 24 6.77 -0.66 -7.40
N THR A 25 5.96 -0.98 -8.41
CA THR A 25 4.51 -0.73 -8.40
C THR A 25 3.83 -1.46 -7.24
N GLY A 26 4.13 -2.75 -7.07
CA GLY A 26 3.57 -3.55 -5.97
C GLY A 26 3.96 -3.01 -4.60
N LEU A 27 5.22 -2.60 -4.42
CA LEU A 27 5.68 -1.96 -3.18
C LEU A 27 4.97 -0.62 -2.91
N VAL A 28 4.76 0.21 -3.94
CA VAL A 28 4.02 1.47 -3.81
C VAL A 28 2.57 1.19 -3.39
N LEU A 29 1.85 0.35 -4.15
CA LEU A 29 0.45 0.03 -3.88
C LEU A 29 0.27 -0.63 -2.52
N GLY A 30 1.12 -1.58 -2.16
CA GLY A 30 1.13 -2.24 -0.85
C GLY A 30 1.38 -1.30 0.32
N SER A 31 2.35 -0.39 0.18
CA SER A 31 2.66 0.59 1.23
C SER A 31 1.52 1.57 1.48
N MET A 32 0.67 1.79 0.48
CA MET A 32 -0.49 2.67 0.55
C MET A 32 -1.78 1.93 0.89
N ALA A 33 -1.84 0.61 0.71
CA ALA A 33 -3.05 -0.21 0.82
C ALA A 33 -3.87 -0.01 2.11
N PRO A 34 -3.29 0.05 3.32
CA PRO A 34 -4.08 0.24 4.54
C PRO A 34 -4.87 1.55 4.58
N ASP A 35 -4.49 2.51 3.74
CA ASP A 35 -5.04 3.84 3.67
C ASP A 35 -5.84 4.11 2.38
N PHE A 36 -6.02 3.11 1.49
CA PHE A 36 -6.70 3.28 0.21
C PHE A 36 -8.13 3.81 0.36
N GLU A 37 -8.83 3.35 1.39
CA GLU A 37 -10.20 3.76 1.69
C GLU A 37 -10.34 5.26 1.91
N TYR A 38 -9.35 5.90 2.53
CA TYR A 38 -9.33 7.35 2.70
C TYR A 38 -9.20 8.08 1.36
N PHE A 39 -8.42 7.54 0.42
CA PHE A 39 -8.27 8.13 -0.91
C PHE A 39 -9.51 7.94 -1.78
N ILE A 40 -10.20 6.80 -1.64
CA ILE A 40 -11.42 6.50 -2.39
C ILE A 40 -12.58 7.35 -1.88
N MET A 41 -12.75 7.43 -0.56
CA MET A 41 -13.86 8.16 0.06
C MET A 41 -13.58 9.67 0.23
N LEU A 42 -12.33 10.10 0.09
CA LEU A 42 -11.89 11.48 0.26
C LEU A 42 -12.26 12.08 1.64
N GLU A 43 -12.36 11.22 2.63
CA GLU A 43 -12.65 11.56 4.03
C GLU A 43 -11.92 10.58 4.96
N PRO A 44 -11.85 10.82 6.28
CA PRO A 44 -11.26 9.91 7.27
C PRO A 44 -12.07 8.62 7.48
N TYR A 45 -12.37 7.89 6.41
CA TYR A 45 -13.11 6.64 6.37
C TYR A 45 -12.18 5.42 6.33
N GLN A 46 -12.51 4.41 7.14
CA GLN A 46 -11.80 3.13 7.13
C GLN A 46 -12.72 2.01 7.61
N LEU A 47 -12.92 1.00 6.77
CA LEU A 47 -13.71 -0.20 7.01
C LEU A 47 -12.82 -1.36 7.45
N MET A 48 -11.71 -1.60 6.74
CA MET A 48 -10.87 -2.78 6.91
C MET A 48 -9.37 -2.59 6.65
N GLY A 49 -8.92 -1.48 6.07
CA GLY A 49 -7.51 -1.26 5.68
C GLY A 49 -6.45 -1.59 6.75
N HIS A 50 -6.70 -1.27 8.03
CA HIS A 50 -5.80 -1.63 9.15
C HIS A 50 -6.25 -2.88 9.94
N THR A 51 -6.83 -3.85 9.25
CA THR A 51 -7.23 -5.14 9.86
C THR A 51 -6.56 -6.31 9.14
N TRP A 52 -6.54 -7.48 9.78
CA TRP A 52 -6.09 -8.72 9.12
C TRP A 52 -6.90 -9.05 7.86
N LYS A 53 -8.19 -8.70 7.85
CA LYS A 53 -9.03 -8.87 6.65
C LYS A 53 -8.57 -7.93 5.54
N GLY A 54 -8.29 -6.66 5.85
CA GLY A 54 -7.72 -5.70 4.90
C GLY A 54 -6.39 -6.17 4.32
N LEU A 55 -5.49 -6.69 5.16
CA LEU A 55 -4.22 -7.25 4.66
C LEU A 55 -4.45 -8.33 3.59
N LEU A 56 -5.34 -9.29 3.85
CA LEU A 56 -5.56 -10.44 2.97
C LEU A 56 -6.42 -10.13 1.74
N LEU A 57 -7.43 -9.27 1.89
CA LEU A 57 -8.47 -9.04 0.87
C LEU A 57 -8.25 -7.74 0.08
N GLU A 58 -7.44 -6.81 0.58
CA GLU A 58 -7.17 -5.51 -0.06
C GLU A 58 -5.67 -5.36 -0.36
N ALA A 59 -4.81 -5.40 0.66
CA ALA A 59 -3.39 -5.08 0.50
C ALA A 59 -2.60 -6.09 -0.35
N ILE A 60 -2.74 -7.39 -0.09
CA ILE A 60 -2.07 -8.43 -0.88
C ILE A 60 -2.54 -8.41 -2.35
N PRO A 61 -3.85 -8.36 -2.65
CA PRO A 61 -4.33 -8.20 -4.02
C PRO A 61 -3.78 -6.95 -4.73
N LEU A 62 -3.78 -5.78 -4.06
CA LEU A 62 -3.23 -4.54 -4.61
C LEU A 62 -1.71 -4.63 -4.87
N CYS A 63 -0.96 -5.27 -3.98
CA CYS A 63 0.48 -5.52 -4.13
C CYS A 63 0.84 -6.36 -5.36
N ALA A 64 -0.06 -7.24 -5.80
CA ALA A 64 0.18 -8.24 -6.83
C ALA A 64 -0.23 -7.80 -8.25
N LEU A 65 -0.81 -6.60 -8.39
CA LEU A 65 -1.10 -5.96 -9.68
C LEU A 65 0.15 -5.42 -10.35
#